data_AF-A0A0P7BM47-F1
#
_entry.id   AF-A0A0P7BM47-F1
#
_cell.length_a   1.000
_cell.length_b   1.000
_cell.length_c   1.000
_cell.angle_alpha   90.00
_cell.angle_beta   90.00
_cell.angle_gamma   90.00
#
_symmetry.space_group_name_H-M   'P 1'
#
loop_
_entity.id
_entity.type
_entity.pdbx_description
1 polymer ?
#
loop_
_entity_poly.entity_id
_entity_poly.type
_entity_poly.pdbx_seq_one_letter_code
_entity_poly.pdbx_strand_id
1 'polypeptide(L)'
;MSNLIRKELRRIYFELPTRYLREEIKSRGSWRQDASMARADTRQHPARVINRRLASEFLNKELIVYFETPSVDGAKIFRYIYREWLRLYDGRPPFQRESFFAKAVQISKNTSQKLAQLSAFHRTICQRLSVHSNDLVDFYPPPRSKRPPRLLTEPVPSTEIQSWRDSGYIMRHLFRALYIVVDSQTRVEPPGPTPVELYGEDRSLYLEFLEARRLSYWTVLLVKTGDETHLHSPISFLPLFDAGLALDVNRGDYHSKGEETVVRVTLGVAVRFVWELLCKEEEALVEIGQLAEGLRQEQDTFCNAWVENVISHSDRIGIDKSGYTWLAVRRALARMHGEAFEEEQVTPWSERIRWW
;
A
#
# COMPACT_ATOMS: atom_id res chain seq x y z
N MET A 1 32.21 6.57 11.42
CA MET A 1 31.67 7.13 10.17
C MET A 1 31.13 6.06 9.21
N SER A 2 31.91 5.03 8.83
CA SER A 2 31.45 3.93 7.94
C SER A 2 30.13 3.26 8.37
N ASN A 3 29.95 2.94 9.65
CA ASN A 3 28.69 2.37 10.17
C ASN A 3 27.48 3.32 10.05
N LEU A 4 27.70 4.64 10.14
CA LEU A 4 26.64 5.63 9.99
C LEU A 4 26.23 5.77 8.52
N ILE A 5 27.20 5.75 7.60
CA ILE A 5 26.94 5.76 6.15
C ILE A 5 26.13 4.52 5.75
N ARG A 6 26.52 3.32 6.21
CA ARG A 6 25.74 2.09 6.01
C ARG A 6 24.32 2.20 6.54
N LYS A 7 24.13 2.81 7.72
CA LYS A 7 22.81 3.04 8.31
C LYS A 7 21.95 3.99 7.47
N GLU A 8 22.52 5.07 6.94
CA GLU A 8 21.80 5.98 6.04
C GLU A 8 21.51 5.35 4.68
N LEU A 9 22.44 4.55 4.13
CA LEU A 9 22.19 3.78 2.91
C LEU A 9 21.01 2.81 3.08
N ARG A 10 20.94 2.10 4.21
CA ARG A 10 19.77 1.26 4.52
C ARG A 10 18.47 2.08 4.56
N ARG A 11 18.48 3.29 5.13
CA ARG A 11 17.31 4.17 5.13
C ARG A 11 16.90 4.57 3.71
N ILE A 12 17.88 5.00 2.90
CA ILE A 12 17.67 5.34 1.50
C ILE A 12 17.07 4.15 0.74
N TYR A 13 17.54 2.92 0.98
CA TYR A 13 16.97 1.72 0.37
C TYR A 13 15.46 1.59 0.59
N PHE A 14 14.94 1.86 1.79
CA PHE A 14 13.48 1.80 2.06
C PHE A 14 12.72 3.06 1.57
N GLU A 15 13.41 4.18 1.40
CA GLU A 15 12.85 5.40 0.80
C GLU A 15 12.67 5.28 -0.73
N LEU A 16 13.48 4.44 -1.40
CA LEU A 16 13.44 4.27 -2.86
C LEU A 16 12.14 3.61 -3.38
N PRO A 17 11.72 2.42 -2.89
CA PRO A 17 10.42 1.83 -3.23
C PRO A 17 9.28 2.77 -2.87
N THR A 18 9.43 3.50 -1.77
CA THR A 18 8.46 4.49 -1.31
C THR A 18 8.25 5.60 -2.34
N ARG A 19 9.34 6.16 -2.85
CA ARG A 19 9.29 7.17 -3.92
C ARG A 19 8.74 6.57 -5.21
N TYR A 20 9.15 5.37 -5.58
CA TYR A 20 8.64 4.71 -6.78
C TYR A 20 7.14 4.44 -6.71
N LEU A 21 6.62 3.86 -5.63
CA LEU A 21 5.18 3.61 -5.50
C LEU A 21 4.36 4.91 -5.59
N ARG A 22 4.87 6.01 -5.01
CA ARG A 22 4.25 7.34 -5.17
C ARG A 22 4.23 7.79 -6.63
N GLU A 23 5.33 7.63 -7.37
CA GLU A 23 5.44 8.02 -8.79
C GLU A 23 4.70 7.06 -9.72
N GLU A 24 4.72 5.76 -9.45
CA GLU A 24 3.96 4.74 -10.15
C GLU A 24 2.47 5.03 -10.06
N ILE A 25 1.97 5.52 -8.93
CA ILE A 25 0.55 5.84 -8.79
C ILE A 25 0.19 7.17 -9.44
N LYS A 26 1.12 8.14 -9.44
CA LYS A 26 0.97 9.35 -10.25
C LYS A 26 0.94 9.02 -11.75
N SER A 27 1.70 8.02 -12.21
CA SER A 27 1.88 7.71 -13.63
C SER A 27 0.91 6.65 -14.16
N ARG A 28 0.64 5.57 -13.42
CA ARG A 28 -0.27 4.47 -13.77
C ARG A 28 -1.72 4.73 -13.42
N GLY A 29 -2.00 5.70 -12.54
CA GLY A 29 -3.36 6.12 -12.22
C GLY A 29 -4.24 5.03 -11.57
N SER A 30 -3.67 3.92 -11.09
CA SER A 30 -4.44 2.79 -10.53
C SER A 30 -5.35 3.16 -9.34
N TRP A 31 -5.10 4.31 -8.71
CA TRP A 31 -5.91 4.92 -7.65
C TRP A 31 -6.63 6.22 -8.08
N ARG A 32 -6.41 6.69 -9.30
CA ARG A 32 -7.15 7.80 -9.91
C ARG A 32 -8.45 7.25 -10.46
N GLN A 33 -9.58 7.85 -10.09
CA GLN A 33 -10.91 7.41 -10.51
C GLN A 33 -11.23 7.77 -11.97
N ASP A 34 -10.27 7.55 -12.87
CA ASP A 34 -10.37 7.75 -14.30
C ASP A 34 -10.44 6.38 -15.02
N ALA A 35 -10.01 6.29 -16.29
CA ALA A 35 -10.05 5.05 -17.05
C ALA A 35 -8.99 4.01 -16.62
N SER A 36 -8.02 4.40 -15.81
CA SER A 36 -6.89 3.55 -15.38
C SER A 36 -7.16 2.77 -14.08
N MET A 37 -8.14 3.16 -13.28
CA MET A 37 -8.62 2.35 -12.16
C MET A 37 -9.46 1.16 -12.66
N ALA A 38 -9.26 -0.01 -12.06
CA ALA A 38 -10.07 -1.18 -12.35
C ALA A 38 -11.56 -0.87 -12.13
N ARG A 39 -12.40 -1.07 -13.15
CA ARG A 39 -13.84 -0.79 -13.08
C ARG A 39 -14.63 -2.07 -12.98
N ALA A 40 -15.36 -2.21 -11.88
CA ALA A 40 -16.32 -3.27 -11.66
C ALA A 40 -17.73 -2.78 -11.97
N ASP A 41 -18.45 -3.54 -12.80
CA ASP A 41 -19.91 -3.53 -12.78
C ASP A 41 -20.34 -4.84 -12.13
N THR A 42 -20.89 -4.76 -10.91
CA THR A 42 -21.28 -5.96 -10.15
C THR A 42 -22.46 -6.71 -10.76
N ARG A 43 -23.15 -6.12 -11.74
CA ARG A 43 -24.16 -6.79 -12.57
C ARG A 43 -23.55 -7.53 -13.76
N GLN A 44 -22.31 -7.19 -14.14
CA GLN A 44 -21.58 -7.83 -15.23
C GLN A 44 -20.61 -8.88 -14.70
N HIS A 45 -20.22 -9.78 -15.59
CA HIS A 45 -19.28 -10.83 -15.27
C HIS A 45 -17.89 -10.25 -14.92
N PRO A 46 -17.27 -10.63 -13.77
CA PRO A 46 -15.98 -10.08 -13.30
C PRO A 46 -14.77 -10.39 -14.20
N ALA A 47 -14.95 -11.11 -15.30
CA ALA A 47 -13.91 -11.37 -16.29
C ALA A 47 -13.26 -10.11 -16.88
N ARG A 48 -13.97 -8.98 -16.87
CA ARG A 48 -13.42 -7.68 -17.29
C ARG A 48 -12.53 -7.03 -16.25
N VAL A 49 -12.65 -7.45 -14.99
CA VAL A 49 -11.91 -6.90 -13.83
C VAL A 49 -10.65 -7.71 -13.55
N ILE A 50 -10.74 -9.04 -13.64
CA ILE A 50 -9.62 -9.95 -13.39
C ILE A 50 -9.48 -10.91 -14.56
N ASN A 51 -8.33 -10.80 -15.23
CA ASN A 51 -7.83 -11.74 -16.23
C ASN A 51 -6.43 -12.22 -15.83
N ARG A 52 -5.92 -13.24 -16.53
CA ARG A 52 -4.60 -13.86 -16.28
C ARG A 52 -3.45 -12.86 -16.12
N ARG A 53 -3.46 -11.76 -16.88
CA ARG A 53 -2.40 -10.74 -16.87
C ARG A 53 -2.55 -9.73 -15.74
N LEU A 54 -3.77 -9.53 -15.23
CA LEU A 54 -4.07 -8.56 -14.17
C LEU A 54 -4.16 -9.19 -12.78
N ALA A 55 -3.99 -10.52 -12.67
CA ALA A 55 -4.06 -11.21 -11.39
C ALA A 55 -3.02 -10.67 -10.37
N SER A 56 -1.81 -10.34 -10.82
CA SER A 56 -0.75 -9.79 -9.95
C SER A 56 -1.16 -8.49 -9.25
N GLU A 57 -2.02 -7.68 -9.86
CA GLU A 57 -2.46 -6.41 -9.28
C GLU A 57 -3.34 -6.60 -8.03
N PHE A 58 -3.95 -7.77 -7.86
CA PHE A 58 -4.80 -8.12 -6.73
C PHE A 58 -4.08 -9.04 -5.73
N LEU A 59 -3.15 -9.87 -6.21
CA LEU A 59 -2.33 -10.73 -5.35
C LEU A 59 -1.40 -9.88 -4.47
N ASN A 60 -1.01 -10.44 -3.34
CA ASN A 60 -0.19 -9.80 -2.30
C ASN A 60 -0.79 -8.50 -1.73
N LYS A 61 -2.11 -8.31 -1.84
CA LYS A 61 -2.86 -7.23 -1.17
C LYS A 61 -3.67 -7.79 -0.03
N GLU A 62 -3.78 -7.07 1.07
CA GLU A 62 -4.57 -7.52 2.23
C GLU A 62 -6.07 -7.38 2.01
N LEU A 63 -6.50 -6.42 1.18
CA LEU A 63 -7.91 -6.18 0.90
C LEU A 63 -8.16 -5.41 -0.40
N ILE A 64 -9.43 -5.25 -0.75
CA ILE A 64 -9.89 -4.35 -1.81
C ILE A 64 -10.52 -3.09 -1.18
N VAL A 65 -10.21 -1.92 -1.75
CA VAL A 65 -10.91 -0.67 -1.49
C VAL A 65 -11.85 -0.39 -2.67
N TYR A 66 -13.15 -0.51 -2.42
CA TYR A 66 -14.19 -0.20 -3.39
C TYR A 66 -14.59 1.26 -3.34
N PHE A 67 -14.58 1.92 -4.48
CA PHE A 67 -15.05 3.30 -4.65
C PHE A 67 -16.43 3.32 -5.30
N GLU A 68 -17.46 3.63 -4.51
CA GLU A 68 -18.84 3.78 -5.01
C GLU A 68 -19.09 5.17 -5.60
N THR A 69 -18.37 6.19 -5.11
CA THR A 69 -18.55 7.57 -5.55
C THR A 69 -17.32 8.11 -6.29
N PRO A 70 -17.52 8.80 -7.43
CA PRO A 70 -16.45 9.55 -8.09
C PRO A 70 -16.08 10.85 -7.36
N SER A 71 -16.83 11.23 -6.31
CA SER A 71 -16.64 12.49 -5.61
C SER A 71 -15.41 12.48 -4.71
N VAL A 72 -14.83 11.32 -4.38
CA VAL A 72 -13.72 11.21 -3.45
C VAL A 72 -12.43 10.95 -4.23
N ASP A 73 -11.41 11.78 -4.01
CA ASP A 73 -10.12 11.62 -4.67
C ASP A 73 -9.39 10.37 -4.14
N GLY A 74 -9.41 9.29 -4.93
CA GLY A 74 -8.74 8.04 -4.59
C GLY A 74 -7.23 8.17 -4.42
N ALA A 75 -6.58 9.15 -5.06
CA ALA A 75 -5.15 9.39 -4.86
C ALA A 75 -4.85 9.90 -3.44
N LYS A 76 -5.78 10.64 -2.82
CA LYS A 76 -5.64 11.09 -1.43
C LYS A 76 -5.81 9.94 -0.44
N ILE A 77 -6.80 9.06 -0.67
CA ILE A 77 -6.98 7.85 0.14
C ILE A 77 -5.73 6.98 0.05
N PHE A 78 -5.23 6.76 -1.16
CA PHE A 78 -3.99 6.02 -1.37
C PHE A 78 -2.85 6.60 -0.53
N ARG A 79 -2.56 7.90 -0.66
CA ARG A 79 -1.45 8.55 0.07
C ARG A 79 -1.60 8.40 1.58
N TYR A 80 -2.82 8.50 2.08
CA TYR A 80 -3.10 8.34 3.51
C TYR A 80 -2.85 6.89 3.96
N ILE A 81 -3.48 5.90 3.30
CA ILE A 81 -3.27 4.47 3.58
C ILE A 81 -1.79 4.13 3.51
N TYR A 82 -1.11 4.60 2.47
CA TYR A 82 0.29 4.37 2.24
C TYR A 82 1.16 4.92 3.38
N ARG A 83 0.87 6.14 3.87
CA ARG A 83 1.59 6.72 5.00
C ARG A 83 1.34 5.96 6.30
N GLU A 84 0.09 5.57 6.57
CA GLU A 84 -0.22 4.78 7.77
C GLU A 84 0.42 3.39 7.69
N TRP A 85 0.37 2.73 6.53
CA TRP A 85 1.03 1.45 6.30
C TRP A 85 2.55 1.52 6.50
N LEU A 86 3.21 2.56 5.99
CA LEU A 86 4.62 2.82 6.29
C LEU A 86 4.88 2.93 7.79
N ARG A 87 4.04 3.68 8.53
CA ARG A 87 4.20 3.86 9.98
C ARG A 87 4.06 2.56 10.75
N LEU A 88 3.10 1.72 10.39
CA LEU A 88 2.83 0.44 11.05
C LEU A 88 4.00 -0.55 10.90
N TYR A 89 4.79 -0.40 9.85
CA TYR A 89 6.01 -1.17 9.61
C TYR A 89 7.30 -0.43 9.98
N ASP A 90 7.24 0.65 10.76
CA ASP A 90 8.40 1.48 11.12
C ASP A 90 9.24 1.93 9.91
N GLY A 91 8.56 2.20 8.80
CA GLY A 91 9.14 2.61 7.52
C GLY A 91 9.72 1.46 6.68
N ARG A 92 9.52 0.20 7.07
CA ARG A 92 10.10 -0.98 6.40
C ARG A 92 9.08 -2.05 6.03
N PRO A 93 8.00 -1.71 5.29
CA PRO A 93 7.06 -2.74 4.88
C PRO A 93 7.64 -3.63 3.76
N PRO A 94 7.15 -4.87 3.62
CA PRO A 94 7.53 -5.74 2.51
C PRO A 94 6.96 -5.18 1.20
N PHE A 95 7.85 -4.78 0.30
CA PHE A 95 7.52 -4.23 -1.02
C PHE A 95 7.65 -5.26 -2.16
N GLN A 96 8.17 -6.46 -1.85
CA GLN A 96 8.41 -7.48 -2.86
C GLN A 96 7.12 -7.93 -3.55
N ARG A 97 7.22 -8.25 -4.85
CA ARG A 97 6.13 -8.88 -5.63
C ARG A 97 4.85 -8.03 -5.60
N GLU A 98 5.01 -6.73 -5.83
CA GLU A 98 3.93 -5.72 -5.81
C GLU A 98 3.17 -5.64 -4.48
N SER A 99 3.72 -6.15 -3.37
CA SER A 99 3.06 -6.16 -2.07
C SER A 99 2.69 -4.74 -1.62
N PHE A 100 1.42 -4.56 -1.27
CA PHE A 100 0.87 -3.30 -0.75
C PHE A 100 -0.42 -3.59 0.03
N PHE A 101 -0.80 -2.69 0.93
CA PHE A 101 -1.98 -2.83 1.79
C PHE A 101 -3.27 -3.20 1.04
N ALA A 102 -3.57 -2.56 -0.10
CA ALA A 102 -4.84 -2.79 -0.79
C ALA A 102 -4.83 -2.57 -2.30
N LYS A 103 -5.84 -3.10 -2.99
CA LYS A 103 -6.16 -2.77 -4.39
C LYS A 103 -7.39 -1.87 -4.48
N ALA A 104 -7.31 -0.77 -5.23
CA ALA A 104 -8.47 0.07 -5.54
C ALA A 104 -9.30 -0.49 -6.70
N VAL A 105 -10.63 -0.44 -6.56
CA VAL A 105 -11.60 -0.81 -7.60
C VAL A 105 -12.75 0.21 -7.61
N GLN A 106 -13.05 0.77 -8.77
CA GLN A 106 -14.20 1.66 -8.96
C GLN A 106 -15.45 0.83 -9.29
N ILE A 107 -16.54 1.07 -8.58
CA ILE A 107 -17.84 0.47 -8.89
C ILE A 107 -18.58 1.38 -9.90
N SER A 108 -19.23 0.78 -10.90
CA SER A 108 -19.92 1.51 -11.96
C SER A 108 -21.03 2.43 -11.42
N LYS A 109 -21.11 3.65 -11.97
CA LYS A 109 -21.98 4.75 -11.50
C LYS A 109 -23.48 4.47 -11.62
N ASN A 110 -23.90 3.40 -12.30
CA ASN A 110 -25.26 3.30 -12.82
C ASN A 110 -26.29 2.80 -11.82
N THR A 111 -25.91 2.42 -10.60
CA THR A 111 -26.86 2.20 -9.50
C THR A 111 -26.17 2.25 -8.14
N SER A 112 -26.84 2.81 -7.12
CA SER A 112 -26.52 2.57 -5.71
C SER A 112 -26.46 1.06 -5.50
N GLN A 113 -25.26 0.55 -5.21
CA GLN A 113 -25.05 -0.87 -5.09
C GLN A 113 -25.25 -1.30 -3.65
N LYS A 114 -26.08 -2.33 -3.47
CA LYS A 114 -26.32 -2.88 -2.14
C LYS A 114 -25.05 -3.58 -1.65
N LEU A 115 -24.72 -3.46 -0.38
CA LEU A 115 -23.56 -4.12 0.22
C LEU A 115 -23.57 -5.64 -0.03
N ALA A 116 -24.74 -6.29 0.02
CA ALA A 116 -24.88 -7.71 -0.29
C ALA A 116 -24.46 -8.07 -1.73
N GLN A 117 -24.74 -7.20 -2.71
CA GLN A 117 -24.30 -7.39 -4.11
C GLN A 117 -22.79 -7.23 -4.21
N LEU A 118 -22.22 -6.28 -3.47
CA LEU A 118 -20.78 -6.08 -3.43
C LEU A 118 -20.05 -7.25 -2.79
N SER A 119 -20.56 -7.82 -1.69
CA SER A 119 -20.01 -9.04 -1.07
C SER A 119 -20.06 -10.23 -2.03
N ALA A 120 -21.16 -10.41 -2.77
CA ALA A 120 -21.28 -11.48 -3.77
C ALA A 120 -20.28 -11.29 -4.94
N PHE A 121 -20.12 -10.06 -5.40
CA PHE A 121 -19.13 -9.72 -6.42
C PHE A 121 -17.69 -9.96 -5.95
N HIS A 122 -17.37 -9.53 -4.73
CA HIS A 122 -16.07 -9.75 -4.10
C HIS A 122 -15.75 -11.25 -3.97
N ARG A 123 -16.72 -12.08 -3.58
CA ARG A 123 -16.57 -13.54 -3.57
C ARG A 123 -16.20 -14.09 -4.94
N THR A 124 -16.82 -13.56 -6.00
CA THR A 124 -16.51 -13.97 -7.38
C THR A 124 -15.10 -13.55 -7.79
N ILE A 125 -14.63 -12.37 -7.35
CA ILE A 125 -13.22 -11.96 -7.51
C ILE A 125 -12.29 -12.99 -6.86
N CYS A 126 -12.53 -13.35 -5.61
CA CYS A 126 -11.70 -14.31 -4.88
C CYS A 126 -11.65 -15.69 -5.55
N GLN A 127 -12.79 -16.17 -6.05
CA GLN A 127 -12.87 -17.42 -6.80
C GLN A 127 -12.03 -17.37 -8.09
N ARG A 128 -12.11 -16.28 -8.85
CA ARG A 128 -11.30 -16.10 -10.06
C ARG A 128 -9.81 -15.99 -9.74
N LEU A 129 -9.44 -15.25 -8.71
CA LEU A 129 -8.05 -15.15 -8.28
C LEU A 129 -7.49 -16.50 -7.84
N SER A 130 -8.31 -17.31 -7.18
CA SER A 130 -7.94 -18.67 -6.80
C SER A 130 -7.64 -19.52 -8.05
N VAL A 131 -8.45 -19.43 -9.10
CA VAL A 131 -8.19 -20.10 -10.39
C VAL A 131 -6.91 -19.55 -11.04
N HIS A 132 -6.83 -18.23 -11.20
CA HIS A 132 -5.68 -17.58 -11.85
C HIS A 132 -4.39 -17.71 -11.05
N SER A 133 -4.42 -18.03 -9.75
CA SER A 133 -3.20 -18.26 -8.95
C SER A 133 -2.33 -19.39 -9.49
N ASN A 134 -2.94 -20.33 -10.23
CA ASN A 134 -2.25 -21.45 -10.85
C ASN A 134 -1.87 -21.18 -12.33
N ASP A 135 -2.20 -20.02 -12.87
CA ASP A 135 -1.82 -19.67 -14.24
C ASP A 135 -0.29 -19.51 -14.32
N LEU A 136 0.30 -20.16 -15.32
CA LEU A 136 1.74 -20.05 -15.59
C LEU A 136 2.10 -18.65 -16.09
N VAL A 137 3.27 -18.15 -15.70
CA VAL A 137 3.76 -16.82 -16.04
C VAL A 137 5.21 -16.92 -16.49
N ASP A 138 5.49 -16.26 -17.61
CA ASP A 138 6.85 -16.00 -18.04
C ASP A 138 7.21 -14.56 -17.64
N PHE A 139 8.11 -14.43 -16.65
CA PHE A 139 8.61 -13.14 -16.20
C PHE A 139 9.68 -12.57 -17.13
N TYR A 140 10.19 -13.34 -18.11
CA TYR A 140 11.22 -12.95 -19.08
C TYR A 140 10.83 -13.33 -20.52
N PRO A 141 9.71 -12.80 -21.04
CA PRO A 141 9.29 -13.14 -22.40
C PRO A 141 10.34 -12.68 -23.43
N PRO A 142 10.74 -13.56 -24.38
CA PRO A 142 11.62 -13.21 -25.50
C PRO A 142 11.05 -12.04 -26.35
N PRO A 143 11.90 -11.33 -27.11
CA PRO A 143 12.15 -9.90 -26.90
C PRO A 143 11.15 -9.01 -27.62
N ARG A 144 10.49 -8.09 -26.90
CA ARG A 144 9.85 -6.88 -27.47
C ARG A 144 9.39 -5.80 -26.51
N SER A 145 9.43 -6.01 -25.19
CA SER A 145 9.15 -4.90 -24.26
C SER A 145 10.46 -4.30 -23.78
N LYS A 146 10.69 -3.02 -24.09
CA LYS A 146 11.53 -2.15 -23.28
C LYS A 146 10.86 -2.09 -21.91
N ARG A 147 11.07 -3.10 -21.06
CA ARG A 147 10.62 -2.98 -19.67
C ARG A 147 11.37 -1.79 -19.08
N PRO A 148 10.69 -0.90 -18.34
CA PRO A 148 11.40 0.09 -17.54
C PRO A 148 12.42 -0.65 -16.64
N PRO A 149 13.54 0.00 -16.30
CA PRO A 149 14.52 -0.57 -15.39
C PRO A 149 13.79 -1.11 -14.16
N ARG A 150 14.05 -2.38 -13.80
CA ARG A 150 13.50 -2.96 -12.58
C ARG A 150 13.90 -2.09 -11.42
N LEU A 151 13.00 -1.94 -10.46
CA LEU A 151 13.42 -1.41 -9.19
C LEU A 151 14.52 -2.31 -8.63
N LEU A 152 15.65 -1.73 -8.26
CA LEU A 152 16.80 -2.39 -7.63
C LEU A 152 16.47 -3.01 -6.25
N THR A 153 15.20 -2.99 -5.86
CA THR A 153 14.66 -3.28 -4.53
C THR A 153 13.65 -4.45 -4.55
N GLU A 154 13.47 -5.11 -5.70
CA GLU A 154 12.61 -6.29 -5.83
C GLU A 154 13.43 -7.57 -6.04
N PRO A 155 12.95 -8.73 -5.56
CA PRO A 155 13.55 -10.01 -5.90
C PRO A 155 13.58 -10.18 -7.41
N VAL A 156 14.67 -10.74 -7.91
CA VAL A 156 14.77 -11.17 -9.30
C VAL A 156 13.83 -12.36 -9.48
N PRO A 157 12.70 -12.25 -10.19
CA PRO A 157 11.85 -13.40 -10.47
C PRO A 157 12.65 -14.52 -11.14
N SER A 158 12.21 -15.76 -10.90
CA SER A 158 12.76 -16.95 -11.55
C SER A 158 12.70 -16.81 -13.07
N THR A 159 13.73 -17.29 -13.75
CA THR A 159 13.76 -17.41 -15.22
C THR A 159 12.86 -18.55 -15.72
N GLU A 160 12.41 -19.42 -14.82
CA GLU A 160 11.52 -20.51 -15.15
C GLU A 160 10.07 -20.01 -15.27
N ILE A 161 9.31 -20.68 -16.14
CA ILE A 161 7.87 -20.49 -16.24
C ILE A 161 7.23 -21.21 -15.05
N GLN A 162 6.65 -20.44 -14.15
CA GLN A 162 6.06 -20.94 -12.91
C GLN A 162 4.67 -20.33 -12.73
N SER A 163 3.84 -20.91 -11.85
CA SER A 163 2.55 -20.29 -11.55
C SER A 163 2.74 -18.98 -10.76
N TRP A 164 1.72 -18.12 -10.75
CA TRP A 164 1.71 -16.95 -9.85
C TRP A 164 2.00 -17.34 -8.40
N ARG A 165 1.33 -18.40 -7.92
CA ARG A 165 1.49 -18.93 -6.56
C ARG A 165 2.93 -19.34 -6.28
N ASP A 166 3.53 -20.14 -7.16
CA ASP A 166 4.91 -20.65 -6.99
C ASP A 166 5.93 -19.51 -7.05
N SER A 167 5.59 -18.42 -7.72
CA SER A 167 6.42 -17.20 -7.80
C SER A 167 6.28 -16.26 -6.58
N GLY A 168 5.46 -16.65 -5.59
CA GLY A 168 5.20 -15.87 -4.38
C GLY A 168 4.12 -14.79 -4.54
N TYR A 169 3.28 -14.88 -5.58
CA TYR A 169 2.06 -14.07 -5.68
C TYR A 169 0.87 -14.86 -5.14
N ILE A 170 0.46 -14.53 -3.91
CA ILE A 170 -0.60 -15.25 -3.21
C ILE A 170 -1.79 -14.33 -2.92
N MET A 171 -2.97 -14.92 -2.79
CA MET A 171 -4.11 -14.21 -2.22
C MET A 171 -3.91 -14.17 -0.70
N ARG A 172 -3.76 -12.96 -0.14
CA ARG A 172 -3.51 -12.79 1.30
C ARG A 172 -4.72 -13.22 2.11
N HIS A 173 -4.45 -13.47 3.38
CA HIS A 173 -5.40 -14.09 4.28
C HIS A 173 -6.64 -13.22 4.47
N LEU A 174 -6.50 -11.94 4.80
CA LEU A 174 -7.63 -11.04 5.01
C LEU A 174 -8.41 -10.70 3.73
N PHE A 175 -7.83 -10.94 2.56
CA PHE A 175 -8.37 -10.49 1.27
C PHE A 175 -9.76 -11.06 0.99
N ARG A 176 -10.04 -12.28 1.45
CA ARG A 176 -11.33 -12.96 1.24
C ARG A 176 -12.38 -12.56 2.26
N ALA A 177 -11.96 -12.14 3.45
CA ALA A 177 -12.83 -11.96 4.62
C ALA A 177 -13.35 -10.52 4.76
N LEU A 178 -12.58 -9.54 4.29
CA LEU A 178 -12.80 -8.13 4.60
C LEU A 178 -12.50 -7.23 3.38
N TYR A 179 -13.31 -6.20 3.20
CA TYR A 179 -13.02 -5.11 2.26
C TYR A 179 -13.42 -3.75 2.82
N ILE A 180 -12.88 -2.70 2.20
CA ILE A 180 -13.18 -1.29 2.53
C ILE A 180 -14.10 -0.72 1.46
N VAL A 181 -15.10 0.08 1.86
CA VAL A 181 -15.94 0.87 0.95
C VAL A 181 -15.76 2.36 1.21
N VAL A 182 -15.52 3.09 0.12
CA VAL A 182 -15.50 4.54 0.03
C VAL A 182 -16.81 4.98 -0.61
N ASP A 183 -17.74 5.41 0.22
CA ASP A 183 -19.09 5.81 -0.17
C ASP A 183 -19.27 7.34 -0.17
N SER A 184 -20.49 7.80 -0.41
CA SER A 184 -20.82 9.23 -0.45
C SER A 184 -20.63 9.96 0.89
N GLN A 185 -20.60 9.23 2.01
CA GLN A 185 -20.44 9.78 3.37
C GLN A 185 -18.98 9.82 3.83
N THR A 186 -18.04 9.45 2.96
CA THR A 186 -16.60 9.43 3.28
C THR A 186 -16.11 10.80 3.78
N ARG A 187 -16.61 11.90 3.21
CA ARG A 187 -16.15 13.25 3.54
C ARG A 187 -16.89 13.77 4.77
N VAL A 188 -16.22 13.76 5.91
CA VAL A 188 -16.67 14.44 7.12
C VAL A 188 -15.84 15.71 7.30
N GLU A 189 -16.50 16.83 7.62
CA GLU A 189 -15.79 18.07 7.90
C GLU A 189 -15.02 17.96 9.23
N PRO A 190 -13.75 18.40 9.28
CA PRO A 190 -12.99 18.40 10.52
C PRO A 190 -13.66 19.35 11.54
N PRO A 191 -13.84 18.91 12.80
CA PRO A 191 -14.34 19.76 13.86
C PRO A 191 -13.33 20.88 14.20
N GLY A 192 -13.87 22.05 14.53
CA GLY A 192 -13.11 23.21 14.98
C GLY A 192 -12.51 24.07 13.87
N PRO A 193 -11.90 25.22 14.21
CA PRO A 193 -11.38 26.17 13.23
C PRO A 193 -10.27 25.55 12.38
N THR A 194 -10.04 26.12 11.20
CA THR A 194 -8.84 25.82 10.41
C THR A 194 -7.64 26.43 11.16
N PRO A 195 -6.57 25.66 11.42
CA PRO A 195 -5.32 26.17 11.96
C PRO A 195 -4.90 27.43 11.20
N VAL A 196 -4.38 28.41 11.91
CA VAL A 196 -3.87 29.64 11.28
C VAL A 196 -2.46 29.34 10.77
N GLU A 197 -2.18 29.73 9.53
CA GLU A 197 -0.81 29.71 8.98
C GLU A 197 0.07 30.63 9.83
N LEU A 198 1.08 30.07 10.50
CA LEU A 198 2.01 30.86 11.30
C LEU A 198 3.03 31.53 10.37
N TYR A 199 3.25 32.83 10.55
CA TYR A 199 4.23 33.60 9.78
C TYR A 199 5.63 32.97 9.93
N GLY A 200 6.19 32.47 8.82
CA GLY A 200 7.53 31.88 8.76
C GLY A 200 7.57 30.36 8.58
N GLU A 201 6.43 29.67 8.58
CA GLU A 201 6.39 28.24 8.19
C GLU A 201 6.45 28.08 6.66
N ASP A 202 7.08 26.99 6.19
CA ASP A 202 7.01 26.59 4.78
C ASP A 202 5.55 26.30 4.44
N ARG A 203 4.99 27.13 3.54
CA ARG A 203 3.63 27.01 3.02
C ARG A 203 3.30 25.59 2.54
N SER A 204 4.29 24.87 2.02
CA SER A 204 4.14 23.48 1.56
C SER A 204 3.84 22.54 2.72
N LEU A 205 4.60 22.64 3.82
CA LEU A 205 4.39 21.85 5.04
C LEU A 205 3.04 22.14 5.68
N TYR A 206 2.65 23.42 5.72
CA TYR A 206 1.34 23.82 6.23
C TYR A 206 0.18 23.24 5.40
N LEU A 207 0.27 23.27 4.06
CA LEU A 207 -0.72 22.67 3.18
C LEU A 207 -0.80 21.14 3.33
N GLU A 208 0.34 20.46 3.46
CA GLU A 208 0.39 19.03 3.74
C GLU A 208 -0.26 18.68 5.09
N PHE A 209 -0.01 19.49 6.12
CA PHE A 209 -0.63 19.35 7.43
C PHE A 209 -2.14 19.50 7.37
N LEU A 210 -2.65 20.54 6.70
CA LEU A 210 -4.08 20.75 6.51
C LEU A 210 -4.73 19.60 5.75
N GLU A 211 -4.07 19.09 4.70
CA GLU A 211 -4.57 17.94 3.95
C GLU A 211 -4.57 16.67 4.81
N ALA A 212 -3.50 16.40 5.56
CA ALA A 212 -3.44 15.28 6.49
C ALA A 212 -4.54 15.34 7.55
N ARG A 213 -4.80 16.53 8.11
CA ARG A 213 -5.89 16.77 9.07
C ARG A 213 -7.25 16.53 8.41
N ARG A 214 -7.49 17.01 7.19
CA ARG A 214 -8.77 16.74 6.50
C ARG A 214 -8.99 15.25 6.26
N LEU A 215 -7.95 14.54 5.82
CA LEU A 215 -8.02 13.11 5.53
C LEU A 215 -8.18 12.26 6.80
N SER A 216 -7.72 12.71 7.97
CA SER A 216 -7.91 11.96 9.22
C SER A 216 -9.37 11.87 9.67
N TYR A 217 -10.24 12.76 9.18
CA TYR A 217 -11.68 12.70 9.43
C TYR A 217 -12.45 11.96 8.34
N TRP A 218 -11.79 11.53 7.26
CA TRP A 218 -12.48 10.75 6.25
C TRP A 218 -12.90 9.40 6.83
N THR A 219 -14.15 9.04 6.61
CA THR A 219 -14.71 7.79 7.11
C THR A 219 -14.85 6.78 6.00
N VAL A 220 -14.76 5.50 6.34
CA VAL A 220 -14.95 4.40 5.40
C VAL A 220 -15.75 3.30 6.09
N LEU A 221 -16.33 2.41 5.28
CA LEU A 221 -16.96 1.20 5.80
C LEU A 221 -15.98 0.05 5.76
N LEU A 222 -15.83 -0.65 6.87
CA LEU A 222 -15.27 -2.00 6.91
C LEU A 222 -16.44 -2.98 6.79
N VAL A 223 -16.33 -3.93 5.85
CA VAL A 223 -17.41 -4.86 5.54
C VAL A 223 -16.90 -6.29 5.53
N LYS A 224 -17.50 -7.15 6.36
CA LYS A 224 -17.26 -8.59 6.34
C LYS A 224 -17.90 -9.21 5.11
N THR A 225 -17.20 -10.13 4.47
CA THR A 225 -17.73 -10.86 3.29
C THR A 225 -18.57 -12.08 3.69
N GLY A 226 -18.44 -12.53 4.95
CA GLY A 226 -18.98 -13.79 5.46
C GLY A 226 -18.14 -15.03 5.10
N ASP A 227 -17.02 -14.87 4.39
CA ASP A 227 -16.04 -15.94 4.17
C ASP A 227 -14.86 -15.74 5.13
N GLU A 228 -14.98 -16.30 6.33
CA GLU A 228 -13.96 -16.20 7.40
C GLU A 228 -13.39 -17.57 7.76
N THR A 229 -13.73 -18.60 6.96
CA THR A 229 -13.39 -20.02 7.21
C THR A 229 -11.90 -20.33 7.26
N HIS A 230 -11.08 -19.42 6.75
CA HIS A 230 -9.63 -19.56 6.69
C HIS A 230 -8.93 -18.86 7.86
N LEU A 231 -9.59 -17.91 8.52
CA LEU A 231 -9.02 -17.14 9.63
C LEU A 231 -8.92 -18.01 10.89
N HIS A 232 -7.93 -17.73 11.74
CA HIS A 232 -7.82 -18.36 13.05
C HIS A 232 -9.02 -18.02 13.94
N SER A 233 -9.52 -16.79 13.86
CA SER A 233 -10.70 -16.36 14.60
C SER A 233 -11.63 -15.48 13.74
N PRO A 234 -12.95 -15.56 13.94
CA PRO A 234 -13.88 -14.65 13.27
C PRO A 234 -13.55 -13.18 13.55
N ILE A 235 -13.69 -12.32 12.55
CA ILE A 235 -13.47 -10.88 12.71
C ILE A 235 -14.57 -10.35 13.62
N SER A 236 -14.21 -9.64 14.69
CA SER A 236 -15.16 -8.94 15.55
C SER A 236 -14.97 -7.43 15.45
N PHE A 237 -16.05 -6.70 15.22
CA PHE A 237 -16.04 -5.23 15.29
C PHE A 237 -16.35 -4.70 16.70
N LEU A 238 -16.68 -5.57 17.66
CA LEU A 238 -17.00 -5.18 19.04
C LEU A 238 -15.95 -4.25 19.67
N PRO A 239 -14.63 -4.50 19.53
CA PRO A 239 -13.62 -3.59 20.09
C PRO A 239 -13.70 -2.15 19.55
N LEU A 240 -14.19 -1.96 18.32
CA LEU A 240 -14.38 -0.62 17.74
C LEU A 240 -15.58 0.09 18.36
N PHE A 241 -16.63 -0.65 18.72
CA PHE A 241 -17.79 -0.11 19.44
C PHE A 241 -17.43 0.22 20.89
N ASP A 242 -16.78 -0.69 21.59
CA ASP A 242 -16.37 -0.50 23.00
C ASP A 242 -15.42 0.69 23.18
N ALA A 243 -14.55 0.93 22.19
CA ALA A 243 -13.64 2.08 22.19
C ALA A 243 -14.30 3.40 21.71
N GLY A 244 -15.58 3.38 21.33
CA GLY A 244 -16.28 4.55 20.78
C GLY A 244 -15.73 5.03 19.43
N LEU A 245 -15.06 4.15 18.67
CA LEU A 245 -14.47 4.44 17.37
C LEU A 245 -15.44 4.16 16.20
N ALA A 246 -16.45 3.32 16.45
CA ALA A 246 -17.51 3.03 15.50
C ALA A 246 -18.46 4.24 15.36
N LEU A 247 -18.72 4.62 14.12
CA LEU A 247 -19.64 5.68 13.72
C LEU A 247 -20.91 5.07 13.12
N ASP A 248 -21.96 5.87 13.01
CA ASP A 248 -23.19 5.44 12.34
C ASP A 248 -22.90 5.09 10.86
N VAL A 249 -23.29 3.88 10.46
CA VAL A 249 -23.18 3.42 9.08
C VAL A 249 -24.05 4.26 8.16
N ASN A 250 -25.26 4.63 8.63
CA ASN A 250 -26.23 5.50 7.96
C ASN A 250 -26.48 5.10 6.48
N ARG A 251 -26.59 3.79 6.21
CA ARG A 251 -26.90 3.26 4.87
C ARG A 251 -28.25 2.59 4.85
N GLY A 252 -29.11 3.01 3.92
CA GLY A 252 -30.47 2.45 3.77
C GLY A 252 -30.51 0.97 3.37
N ASP A 253 -29.43 0.40 2.85
CA ASP A 253 -29.29 -1.02 2.52
C ASP A 253 -28.65 -1.87 3.64
N TYR A 254 -28.27 -1.24 4.76
CA TYR A 254 -27.73 -1.92 5.93
C TYR A 254 -28.69 -1.79 7.11
N HIS A 255 -29.08 -2.92 7.70
CA HIS A 255 -29.89 -2.96 8.92
C HIS A 255 -29.24 -3.97 9.85
N SER A 256 -28.77 -3.51 11.03
CA SER A 256 -28.22 -4.41 12.02
C SER A 256 -29.31 -5.40 12.48
N LYS A 257 -29.01 -6.70 12.39
CA LYS A 257 -29.92 -7.80 12.80
C LYS A 257 -29.20 -8.79 13.72
N GLY A 258 -28.22 -8.33 14.50
CA GLY A 258 -27.40 -9.17 15.37
C GLY A 258 -25.95 -8.74 15.36
N GLU A 259 -25.04 -9.64 14.99
CA GLU A 259 -23.63 -9.29 14.86
C GLU A 259 -23.41 -8.29 13.72
N GLU A 260 -22.68 -7.22 14.02
CA GLU A 260 -22.36 -6.16 13.06
C GLU A 260 -21.46 -6.71 11.95
N THR A 261 -21.98 -6.74 10.73
CA THR A 261 -21.24 -7.17 9.53
C THR A 261 -20.60 -5.99 8.80
N VAL A 262 -20.99 -4.77 9.18
CA VAL A 262 -20.49 -3.51 8.64
C VAL A 262 -20.25 -2.55 9.79
N VAL A 263 -19.12 -1.84 9.76
CA VAL A 263 -18.86 -0.76 10.71
C VAL A 263 -18.30 0.44 9.96
N ARG A 264 -18.75 1.65 10.31
CA ARG A 264 -18.15 2.90 9.82
C ARG A 264 -17.08 3.34 10.80
N VAL A 265 -15.90 3.68 10.31
CA VAL A 265 -14.79 4.20 11.12
C VAL A 265 -14.02 5.25 10.33
N THR A 266 -13.13 5.99 10.98
CA THR A 266 -12.17 6.85 10.25
C THR A 266 -11.17 5.99 9.48
N LEU A 267 -10.60 6.54 8.40
CA LEU A 267 -9.65 5.83 7.54
C LEU A 267 -8.42 5.34 8.33
N GLY A 268 -7.92 6.12 9.29
CA GLY A 268 -6.82 5.72 10.17
C GLY A 268 -7.17 4.53 11.06
N VAL A 269 -8.39 4.52 11.63
CA VAL A 269 -8.89 3.39 12.43
C VAL A 269 -9.05 2.14 11.56
N ALA A 270 -9.56 2.27 10.33
CA ALA A 270 -9.69 1.14 9.42
C ALA A 270 -8.34 0.48 9.10
N VAL A 271 -7.31 1.27 8.80
CA VAL A 271 -5.97 0.75 8.48
C VAL A 271 -5.35 0.04 9.69
N ARG A 272 -5.47 0.63 10.89
CA ARG A 272 -4.96 0.01 12.14
C ARG A 272 -5.70 -1.27 12.50
N PHE A 273 -7.02 -1.27 12.35
CA PHE A 273 -7.83 -2.46 12.64
C PHE A 273 -7.43 -3.64 11.74
N VAL A 274 -7.26 -3.41 10.43
CA VAL A 274 -6.78 -4.44 9.49
C VAL A 274 -5.38 -4.93 9.87
N TRP A 275 -4.50 -4.01 10.27
CA TRP A 275 -3.16 -4.36 10.73
C TRP A 275 -3.17 -5.24 11.98
N GLU A 276 -3.98 -4.89 12.98
CA GLU A 276 -4.13 -5.69 14.20
C GLU A 276 -4.68 -7.09 13.90
N LEU A 277 -5.61 -7.22 12.94
CA LEU A 277 -6.06 -8.53 12.46
C LEU A 277 -4.91 -9.31 11.82
N LEU A 278 -4.12 -8.67 10.95
CA LEU A 278 -2.98 -9.30 10.30
C LEU A 278 -1.98 -9.84 11.34
N CYS A 279 -1.62 -9.02 12.34
CA CYS A 279 -0.71 -9.44 13.41
C CYS A 279 -1.25 -10.64 14.18
N LYS A 280 -2.56 -10.65 14.51
CA LYS A 280 -3.19 -11.79 15.18
C LYS A 280 -3.11 -13.07 14.34
N GLU A 281 -3.35 -12.99 13.04
CA GLU A 281 -3.25 -14.13 12.14
C GLU A 281 -1.80 -14.60 11.96
N GLU A 282 -0.82 -13.68 11.90
CA GLU A 282 0.62 -14.00 11.89
C GLU A 282 1.07 -14.72 13.16
N GLU A 283 0.55 -14.30 14.33
CA GLU A 283 0.86 -14.91 15.63
C GLU A 283 0.20 -16.28 15.81
N ALA A 284 -1.03 -16.44 15.30
CA ALA A 284 -1.81 -17.66 15.52
C ALA A 284 -1.57 -18.75 14.47
N LEU A 285 -1.30 -18.38 13.21
CA LEU A 285 -1.11 -19.31 12.11
C LEU A 285 0.35 -19.38 11.69
N VAL A 286 1.01 -20.50 12.04
CA VAL A 286 2.44 -20.72 11.80
C VAL A 286 2.85 -20.46 10.35
N GLU A 287 2.06 -20.93 9.37
CA GLU A 287 2.36 -20.75 7.94
C GLU A 287 2.36 -19.26 7.53
N ILE A 288 1.44 -18.47 8.09
CA ILE A 288 1.33 -17.04 7.81
C ILE A 288 2.49 -16.29 8.47
N GLY A 289 2.78 -16.59 9.73
CA GLY A 289 3.91 -16.01 10.46
C GLY A 289 5.25 -16.31 9.78
N GLN A 290 5.46 -17.55 9.32
CA GLN A 290 6.66 -17.95 8.57
C GLN A 290 6.77 -17.21 7.23
N LEU A 291 5.67 -17.05 6.51
CA LEU A 291 5.67 -16.30 5.26
C LEU A 291 6.03 -14.82 5.49
N ALA A 292 5.41 -14.19 6.49
CA ALA A 292 5.67 -12.80 6.83
C ALA A 292 7.14 -12.59 7.24
N GLU A 293 7.68 -13.50 8.05
CA GLU A 293 9.08 -13.48 8.46
C GLU A 293 10.04 -13.72 7.28
N GLY A 294 9.72 -14.68 6.41
CA GLY A 294 10.49 -14.94 5.20
C GLY A 294 10.56 -13.72 4.28
N LEU A 295 9.46 -12.98 4.13
CA LEU A 295 9.43 -11.73 3.35
C LEU A 295 10.29 -10.64 4.01
N ARG A 296 10.28 -10.52 5.34
CA ARG A 296 11.15 -9.56 6.06
C ARG A 296 12.63 -9.90 5.88
N GLN A 297 12.99 -11.16 6.06
CA GLN A 297 14.37 -11.64 5.89
C GLN A 297 14.88 -11.50 4.46
N GLU A 298 14.03 -11.80 3.47
CA GLU A 298 14.34 -11.60 2.07
C GLU A 298 14.61 -10.11 1.78
N GLN A 299 13.79 -9.21 2.33
CA GLN A 299 13.96 -7.77 2.14
C GLN A 299 15.26 -7.26 2.77
N ASP A 300 15.59 -7.72 3.97
CA ASP A 300 16.84 -7.39 4.65
C ASP A 300 18.06 -7.92 3.87
N THR A 301 17.94 -9.10 3.27
CA THR A 301 18.98 -9.67 2.41
C THR A 301 19.22 -8.79 1.19
N PHE A 302 18.16 -8.36 0.50
CA PHE A 302 18.27 -7.43 -0.64
C PHE A 302 18.80 -6.07 -0.23
N CYS A 303 18.36 -5.53 0.91
CA CYS A 303 18.86 -4.28 1.45
C CYS A 303 20.37 -4.36 1.68
N ASN A 304 20.86 -5.43 2.32
CA ASN A 304 22.27 -5.62 2.57
C ASN A 304 23.08 -5.77 1.27
N ALA A 305 22.59 -6.57 0.32
CA ALA A 305 23.23 -6.71 -0.99
C ALA A 305 23.30 -5.38 -1.75
N TRP A 306 22.22 -4.58 -1.72
CA TRP A 306 22.18 -3.26 -2.32
C TRP A 306 23.19 -2.31 -1.66
N VAL A 307 23.27 -2.29 -0.33
CA VAL A 307 24.24 -1.46 0.41
C VAL A 307 25.67 -1.82 0.01
N GLU A 308 26.01 -3.10 -0.02
CA GLU A 308 27.37 -3.54 -0.39
C GLU A 308 27.69 -3.24 -1.86
N ASN A 309 26.72 -3.37 -2.77
CA ASN A 309 26.88 -2.95 -4.17
C ASN A 309 27.13 -1.44 -4.30
N VAL A 310 26.40 -0.62 -3.55
CA VAL A 310 26.57 0.85 -3.55
C VAL A 310 27.94 1.24 -3.00
N ILE A 311 28.39 0.60 -1.92
CA ILE A 311 29.72 0.83 -1.35
C ILE A 311 30.82 0.42 -2.34
N SER A 312 30.75 -0.81 -2.88
CA SER A 312 31.70 -1.31 -3.88
C SER A 312 31.75 -0.41 -5.13
N HIS A 313 30.59 0.08 -5.58
CA HIS A 313 30.55 1.05 -6.67
C HIS A 313 31.24 2.37 -6.30
N SER A 314 30.99 2.89 -5.09
CA SER A 314 31.63 4.11 -4.60
C SER A 314 33.14 3.97 -4.42
N ASP A 315 33.65 2.79 -4.05
CA ASP A 315 35.09 2.52 -3.99
C ASP A 315 35.74 2.63 -5.38
N ARG A 316 34.98 2.29 -6.44
CA ARG A 316 35.45 2.37 -7.83
C ARG A 316 35.41 3.78 -8.42
N ILE A 317 34.37 4.56 -8.11
CA ILE A 317 34.17 5.88 -8.75
C ILE A 317 34.44 7.08 -7.82
N GLY A 318 34.60 6.84 -6.53
CA GLY A 318 34.71 7.84 -5.48
C GLY A 318 33.36 8.12 -4.80
N ILE A 319 33.39 8.27 -3.47
CA ILE A 319 32.22 8.51 -2.60
C ILE A 319 31.39 9.71 -3.06
N ASP A 320 32.05 10.81 -3.45
CA ASP A 320 31.38 12.03 -3.89
C ASP A 320 30.82 11.96 -5.32
N LYS A 321 31.21 10.95 -6.11
CA LYS A 321 30.71 10.76 -7.48
C LYS A 321 29.53 9.79 -7.55
N SER A 322 29.34 8.97 -6.52
CA SER A 322 28.19 8.06 -6.36
C SER A 322 27.09 8.77 -5.58
N GLY A 323 25.93 8.97 -6.21
CA GLY A 323 24.86 9.79 -5.63
C GLY A 323 24.31 9.27 -4.31
N TYR A 324 24.18 7.94 -4.17
CA TYR A 324 23.69 7.36 -2.92
C TYR A 324 24.69 7.49 -1.77
N THR A 325 25.98 7.29 -2.01
CA THR A 325 26.99 7.42 -0.96
C THR A 325 27.21 8.87 -0.58
N TRP A 326 27.20 9.79 -1.55
CA TRP A 326 27.25 11.22 -1.29
C TRP A 326 26.08 11.66 -0.40
N LEU A 327 24.85 11.23 -0.74
CA LEU A 327 23.65 11.55 0.02
C LEU A 327 23.72 10.95 1.44
N ALA A 328 24.14 9.69 1.56
CA ALA A 328 24.28 9.01 2.83
C ALA A 328 25.31 9.68 3.76
N VAL A 329 26.46 10.12 3.22
CA VAL A 329 27.49 10.84 3.99
C VAL A 329 26.93 12.14 4.53
N ARG A 330 26.29 12.96 3.70
CA ARG A 330 25.77 14.26 4.15
C ARG A 330 24.62 14.12 5.14
N ARG A 331 23.72 13.16 4.95
CA ARG A 331 22.69 12.83 5.95
C ARG A 331 23.30 12.33 7.26
N ALA A 332 24.36 11.52 7.20
CA ALA A 332 25.05 11.04 8.39
C ALA A 332 25.71 12.20 9.16
N LEU A 333 26.35 13.14 8.45
CA LEU A 333 26.96 14.33 9.04
C LEU A 333 25.90 15.24 9.67
N ALA A 334 24.83 15.59 8.96
CA ALA A 334 23.74 16.42 9.49
C ALA A 334 23.18 15.82 10.79
N ARG A 335 22.92 14.50 10.81
CA ARG A 335 22.46 13.81 12.02
C ARG A 335 23.47 13.82 13.15
N MET A 336 24.77 13.72 12.86
CA MET A 336 25.82 13.83 13.89
C MET A 336 25.86 15.23 14.52
N HIS A 337 25.55 16.25 13.74
CA HIS A 337 25.54 17.65 14.20
C HIS A 337 24.19 18.13 14.73
N GLY A 338 23.15 17.28 14.69
CA GLY A 338 21.79 17.65 15.10
C GLY A 338 21.10 18.61 14.14
N GLU A 339 21.56 18.67 12.90
CA GLU A 339 21.07 19.57 11.85
C GLU A 339 19.98 18.90 11.00
N ALA A 340 19.05 19.71 10.48
CA ALA A 340 18.13 19.26 9.45
C ALA A 340 18.88 19.09 8.11
N PHE A 341 18.60 18.01 7.38
CA PHE A 341 19.15 17.81 6.04
C PHE A 341 18.14 18.26 4.99
N GLU A 342 18.41 19.37 4.31
CA GLU A 342 17.63 19.85 3.16
C GLU A 342 18.31 19.45 1.85
N GLU A 343 17.65 18.60 1.06
CA GLU A 343 18.20 18.07 -0.19
C GLU A 343 18.43 19.19 -1.23
N GLU A 344 17.53 20.19 -1.28
CA GLU A 344 17.58 21.31 -2.22
C GLU A 344 18.70 22.33 -1.95
N GLN A 345 19.14 22.49 -0.71
CA GLN A 345 20.26 23.37 -0.37
C GLN A 345 21.63 22.79 -0.78
N VAL A 346 21.64 21.50 -1.10
CA VAL A 346 22.84 20.67 -1.15
C VAL A 346 23.06 20.09 -2.55
N THR A 347 22.00 19.89 -3.34
CA THR A 347 22.08 19.54 -4.77
C THR A 347 21.75 20.73 -5.68
N PRO A 348 22.73 21.48 -6.19
CA PRO A 348 22.53 22.21 -7.42
C PRO A 348 22.23 21.19 -8.52
N TRP A 349 21.13 21.34 -9.25
CA TRP A 349 20.76 20.50 -10.41
C TRP A 349 21.86 20.41 -11.49
N SER A 350 22.94 21.19 -11.37
CA SER A 350 24.10 21.26 -12.25
C SER A 350 25.25 20.28 -11.95
N GLU A 351 25.28 19.61 -10.79
CA GLU A 351 26.35 18.64 -10.49
C GLU A 351 26.04 17.27 -11.14
N ARG A 352 26.93 16.81 -12.03
CA ARG A 352 26.83 15.52 -12.74
C ARG A 352 27.09 14.34 -11.80
N ILE A 353 26.20 14.12 -10.85
CA ILE A 353 26.22 12.98 -9.93
C ILE A 353 25.71 11.75 -10.68
N ARG A 354 26.46 10.64 -10.61
CA ARG A 354 26.05 9.38 -11.21
C ARG A 354 25.19 8.61 -10.22
N TRP A 355 23.93 8.41 -10.60
CA TRP A 355 23.01 7.48 -9.94
C TRP A 355 23.20 6.12 -10.59
N TRP A 356 23.48 5.09 -9.77
CA TRP A 356 23.67 3.71 -10.21
C TRP A 356 22.45 2.87 -9.88
#